data_AF-A0AAE1D1P9-F1
#
_entry.id   AF-A0AAE1D1P9-F1
#
_cell.length_a   1.000
_cell.length_b   1.000
_cell.length_c   1.000
_cell.angle_alpha   90.00
_cell.angle_beta   90.00
_cell.angle_gamma   90.00
#
_symmetry.space_group_name_H-M   'P 1'
#
loop_
_entity.id
_entity.type
_entity.pdbx_description
1 polymer ?
#
loop_
_entity_poly.entity_id
_entity_poly.type
_entity_poly.pdbx_seq_one_letter_code
_entity_poly.pdbx_strand_id
1 'polypeptide(L)'
;MTDTNESRTKAIEDDDEFIEDESLSERLIGLTEMFPEPIRNVCCSAGSLVVSASKTGLWLVRNALWIASSSAVILVLPVIFESERAQQHEEQLQQQRQILLGPNAAVSGSASGSNNLLPGMGMVPPPPQMASR
;
A
#
# COMPACT_ATOMS: atom_id res chain seq x y z
N MET A 1 -23.36 -24.21 69.82
CA MET A 1 -21.91 -23.92 69.88
C MET A 1 -21.22 -24.15 68.52
N THR A 2 -21.94 -24.04 67.40
CA THR A 2 -21.45 -24.42 66.06
C THR A 2 -21.50 -23.29 65.02
N ASP A 3 -22.19 -22.18 65.29
CA ASP A 3 -22.35 -21.06 64.33
C ASP A 3 -21.08 -20.21 64.10
N THR A 4 -20.15 -20.24 65.04
CA THR A 4 -18.92 -19.42 64.97
C THR A 4 -17.85 -20.03 64.04
N ASN A 5 -17.90 -21.34 63.77
CA ASN A 5 -16.91 -22.00 62.91
C ASN A 5 -17.27 -21.83 61.42
N GLU A 6 -18.54 -21.99 61.06
CA GLU A 6 -19.00 -21.85 59.67
C GLU A 6 -18.86 -20.41 59.14
N SER A 7 -19.07 -19.42 60.01
CA SER A 7 -18.85 -18.01 59.69
C SER A 7 -17.38 -17.67 59.46
N ARG A 8 -16.45 -18.40 60.10
CA ARG A 8 -15.01 -18.20 59.96
C ARG A 8 -14.45 -18.89 58.72
N THR A 9 -15.02 -20.01 58.29
CA THR A 9 -14.62 -20.68 57.03
C THR A 9 -15.12 -19.91 55.80
N LYS A 10 -16.35 -19.38 55.82
CA LYS A 10 -16.85 -18.52 54.72
C LYS A 10 -16.06 -17.21 54.56
N ALA A 11 -15.55 -16.66 55.65
CA ALA A 11 -14.72 -15.45 55.61
C ALA A 11 -13.31 -15.67 55.03
N ILE A 12 -12.89 -16.94 54.81
CA ILE A 12 -11.58 -17.26 54.23
C ILE A 12 -11.70 -17.64 52.74
N GLU A 13 -12.84 -18.18 52.30
CA GLU A 13 -13.07 -18.54 50.89
C GLU A 13 -13.51 -17.36 49.99
N ASP A 14 -14.07 -16.28 50.57
CA ASP A 14 -14.46 -15.06 49.84
C ASP A 14 -13.30 -14.05 49.64
N ASP A 15 -12.11 -14.32 50.19
CA ASP A 15 -10.93 -13.43 50.08
C ASP A 15 -9.97 -13.83 48.94
N ASP A 16 -10.30 -14.91 48.19
CA ASP A 16 -9.47 -15.46 47.11
C ASP A 16 -9.92 -15.02 45.68
N GLU A 17 -10.99 -14.24 45.50
CA GLU A 17 -11.55 -13.91 44.16
C GLU A 17 -11.43 -12.44 43.72
N PHE A 18 -10.64 -11.63 44.42
CA PHE A 18 -10.16 -10.35 43.89
C PHE A 18 -8.63 -10.29 43.99
N ILE A 19 -7.97 -11.28 43.38
CA ILE A 19 -6.61 -11.05 42.87
C ILE A 19 -6.79 -9.97 41.80
N GLU A 20 -6.64 -8.70 42.16
CA GLU A 20 -6.49 -7.63 41.19
C GLU A 20 -5.33 -8.05 40.29
N ASP A 21 -5.61 -8.33 39.02
CA ASP A 21 -4.59 -8.65 38.03
C ASP A 21 -3.66 -7.44 37.91
N GLU A 22 -2.60 -7.42 38.71
CA GLU A 22 -1.59 -6.36 38.70
C GLU A 22 -1.18 -6.12 37.25
N SER A 23 -1.41 -4.90 36.78
CA SER A 23 -1.08 -4.54 35.41
C SER A 23 0.43 -4.72 35.22
N LEU A 24 0.85 -5.14 34.02
CA LEU A 24 2.28 -5.15 33.66
C LEU A 24 2.92 -3.77 33.91
N SER A 25 2.15 -2.67 33.83
CA SER A 25 2.62 -1.33 34.19
C SER A 25 2.90 -1.16 35.68
N GLU A 26 2.09 -1.72 36.58
CA GLU A 26 2.29 -1.66 38.03
C GLU A 26 3.50 -2.51 38.44
N ARG A 27 3.66 -3.68 37.83
CA ARG A 27 4.88 -4.47 38.02
C ARG A 27 6.12 -3.74 37.52
N LEU A 28 6.04 -3.08 36.36
CA LEU A 28 7.16 -2.27 35.85
C LEU A 28 7.46 -1.07 36.75
N ILE A 29 6.42 -0.41 37.27
CA ILE A 29 6.56 0.74 38.17
C ILE A 29 7.21 0.30 39.48
N GLY A 30 6.75 -0.80 40.08
CA GLY A 30 7.32 -1.36 41.30
C GLY A 30 8.77 -1.81 41.11
N LEU A 31 9.10 -2.41 39.97
CA LEU A 31 10.49 -2.74 39.63
C LEU A 31 11.34 -1.47 39.45
N THR A 32 10.78 -0.40 38.88
CA THR A 32 11.48 0.87 38.70
C THR A 32 11.76 1.59 40.02
N GLU A 33 10.95 1.36 41.06
CA GLU A 33 11.17 1.90 42.41
C GLU A 33 12.44 1.38 43.09
N MET A 34 12.91 0.18 42.74
CA MET A 34 14.18 -0.35 43.27
C MET A 34 15.42 0.33 42.67
N PHE A 35 15.29 1.15 41.61
CA PHE A 35 16.41 1.80 40.93
C PHE A 35 16.61 3.27 41.38
N PRO A 36 17.88 3.74 41.44
CA PRO A 36 18.21 5.14 41.70
C PRO A 36 17.57 6.12 40.72
N GLU A 37 17.16 7.31 41.22
CA GLU A 37 16.56 8.37 40.40
C GLU A 37 17.30 8.74 39.11
N PRO A 38 18.65 8.80 39.06
CA PRO A 38 19.37 9.14 37.83
C PRO A 38 19.06 8.17 36.67
N ILE A 39 18.91 6.88 36.97
CA ILE A 39 18.68 5.85 35.96
C ILE A 39 17.27 5.97 35.38
N ARG A 40 16.27 6.20 36.25
CA ARG A 40 14.89 6.49 35.85
C ARG A 40 14.79 7.74 34.99
N ASN A 41 15.47 8.82 35.36
CA ASN A 41 15.45 10.07 34.61
C ASN A 41 16.06 9.91 33.22
N VAL A 42 17.14 9.15 33.08
CA VAL A 42 17.73 8.82 31.77
C VAL A 42 16.77 7.98 30.92
N CYS A 43 16.14 6.95 31.49
CA CYS A 43 15.15 6.15 30.76
C CYS A 43 13.93 6.98 30.32
N CYS A 44 13.41 7.84 31.20
CA CYS A 44 12.32 8.77 30.88
C CYS A 44 12.74 9.78 29.79
N SER A 45 13.97 10.29 29.85
CA SER A 45 14.52 11.21 28.84
C SER A 45 14.70 10.51 27.49
N ALA A 46 15.24 9.29 27.48
CA ALA A 46 15.39 8.47 26.28
C ALA A 46 14.02 8.12 25.66
N GLY A 47 13.05 7.72 26.47
CA GLY A 47 11.67 7.49 26.02
C GLY A 47 11.03 8.75 25.44
N SER A 48 11.19 9.90 26.11
CA SER A 48 10.70 11.20 25.61
C SER A 48 11.38 11.62 24.31
N LEU A 49 12.67 11.31 24.14
CA LEU A 49 13.42 11.54 22.91
C LEU A 49 12.85 10.67 21.78
N VAL A 50 12.61 9.39 22.02
CA VAL A 50 12.05 8.47 21.02
C VAL A 50 10.66 8.92 20.58
N VAL A 51 9.80 9.30 21.53
CA VAL A 51 8.46 9.80 21.22
C VAL A 51 8.53 11.11 20.42
N SER A 52 9.39 12.04 20.83
CA SER A 52 9.58 13.32 20.14
C SER A 52 10.20 13.16 18.74
N ALA A 53 11.17 12.25 18.60
CA ALA A 53 11.81 11.91 17.33
C ALA A 53 10.80 11.25 16.39
N SER A 54 9.98 10.33 16.89
CA SER A 54 8.92 9.69 16.09
C SER A 54 7.89 10.71 15.62
N LYS A 55 7.44 11.59 16.52
CA LYS A 55 6.47 12.65 16.18
C LYS A 55 7.03 13.62 15.14
N THR A 56 8.26 14.09 15.32
CA THR A 56 8.93 15.00 14.38
C THR A 56 9.24 14.31 13.06
N GLY A 57 9.71 13.06 13.08
CA GLY A 57 9.98 12.26 11.89
C GLY A 57 8.73 12.03 11.06
N LEU A 58 7.61 11.63 11.68
CA LEU A 58 6.33 11.47 10.98
C LEU A 58 5.79 12.80 10.43
N TRP A 59 5.95 13.90 11.17
CA TRP A 59 5.57 15.23 10.70
C TRP A 59 6.40 15.66 9.48
N LEU A 60 7.72 15.45 9.54
CA LEU A 60 8.64 15.76 8.44
C LEU A 60 8.35 14.90 7.22
N VAL A 61 8.22 13.58 7.38
CA VAL A 61 7.91 12.66 6.27
C VAL A 61 6.58 13.04 5.63
N ARG A 62 5.55 13.37 6.41
CA ARG A 62 4.26 13.77 5.86
C ARG A 62 4.34 15.07 5.06
N ASN A 63 5.05 16.07 5.56
CA ASN A 63 5.25 17.33 4.84
C ASN A 63 6.12 17.14 3.59
N ALA A 64 7.23 16.42 3.71
CA ALA A 64 8.13 16.11 2.60
C ALA A 64 7.40 15.31 1.52
N LEU A 65 6.60 14.31 1.91
CA LEU A 65 5.79 13.52 0.98
C LEU A 65 4.75 14.40 0.27
N TRP A 66 4.10 15.32 0.99
CA TRP A 66 3.13 16.24 0.37
C TRP A 66 3.78 17.15 -0.67
N ILE A 67 4.93 17.73 -0.33
CA ILE A 67 5.69 18.60 -1.22
C ILE A 67 6.22 17.79 -2.41
N ALA A 68 6.91 16.67 -2.15
CA ALA A 68 7.47 15.82 -3.20
C ALA A 68 6.40 15.27 -4.13
N SER A 69 5.24 14.85 -3.60
CA SER A 69 4.09 14.41 -4.40
C SER A 69 3.61 15.54 -5.33
N SER A 70 3.37 16.73 -4.77
CA SER A 70 2.92 17.89 -5.55
C SER A 70 3.95 18.32 -6.60
N SER A 71 5.23 18.32 -6.24
CA SER A 71 6.35 18.62 -7.16
C SER A 71 6.47 17.58 -8.26
N ALA A 72 6.35 16.29 -7.94
CA ALA A 72 6.38 15.22 -8.93
C ALA A 72 5.26 15.37 -9.94
N VAL A 73 4.03 15.69 -9.52
CA VAL A 73 2.89 15.90 -10.44
C VAL A 73 3.19 17.01 -11.45
N ILE A 74 3.74 18.15 -11.01
CA ILE A 74 4.06 19.29 -11.89
C ILE A 74 5.14 18.91 -12.91
N LEU A 75 6.15 18.14 -12.49
CA LEU A 75 7.26 17.73 -13.36
C LEU A 75 6.89 16.58 -14.31
N VAL A 76 6.02 15.67 -13.88
CA VAL A 76 5.62 14.49 -14.67
C VAL A 76 4.72 14.89 -15.84
N LEU A 77 3.88 15.91 -15.69
CA LEU A 77 3.01 16.41 -16.76
C LEU A 77 3.72 16.66 -18.10
N PRO A 78 4.77 17.51 -18.19
CA PRO A 78 5.48 17.75 -19.45
C PRO A 78 6.21 16.51 -19.96
N VAL A 79 6.75 15.67 -19.07
CA VAL A 79 7.44 14.41 -19.45
C VAL A 79 6.47 13.44 -20.11
N ILE A 80 5.24 13.31 -19.59
CA ILE A 80 4.21 12.48 -20.21
C ILE A 80 3.89 13.01 -21.61
N PHE A 81 3.66 14.33 -21.76
CA PHE A 81 3.36 14.90 -23.08
C PHE A 81 4.47 14.70 -24.10
N GLU A 82 5.73 14.84 -23.68
CA GLU A 82 6.87 14.57 -24.55
C GLU A 82 6.93 13.09 -24.95
N SER A 83 6.68 12.17 -23.99
CA SER A 83 6.64 10.73 -24.24
C SER A 83 5.50 10.30 -25.16
N GLU A 84 4.30 10.88 -25.01
CA GLU A 84 3.14 10.60 -25.87
C GLU A 84 3.36 11.12 -27.29
N ARG A 85 3.93 12.31 -27.44
CA ARG A 85 4.30 12.88 -28.76
C ARG A 85 5.30 11.98 -29.49
N ALA A 86 6.29 11.45 -28.78
CA ALA A 86 7.26 10.52 -29.35
C ALA A 86 6.57 9.24 -29.86
N GLN A 87 5.62 8.69 -29.09
CA GLN A 87 4.87 7.50 -29.51
C GLN A 87 3.93 7.77 -30.68
N GLN A 88 3.24 8.92 -30.71
CA GLN A 88 2.33 9.27 -31.81
C GLN A 88 3.04 9.38 -33.17
N HIS A 89 4.29 9.87 -33.21
CA HIS A 89 5.05 9.93 -34.46
C HIS A 89 5.44 8.54 -34.97
N GLU A 90 5.80 7.64 -34.07
CA GLU A 90 6.19 6.27 -34.41
C GLU A 90 4.98 5.46 -34.88
N GLU A 91 3.82 5.64 -34.24
CA GLU A 91 2.56 5.01 -34.64
C GLU A 91 2.07 5.50 -36.01
N GLN A 92 2.18 6.80 -36.31
CA GLN A 92 1.81 7.33 -37.61
C GLN A 92 2.72 6.80 -38.73
N LEU A 93 4.02 6.67 -38.47
CA LEU A 93 4.95 6.03 -39.40
C LEU A 93 4.64 4.55 -39.61
N GLN A 94 4.27 3.83 -38.55
CA GLN A 94 3.85 2.44 -38.65
C GLN A 94 2.53 2.28 -39.41
N GLN A 95 1.55 3.16 -39.17
CA GLN A 95 0.29 3.19 -39.92
C GLN A 95 0.53 3.55 -41.38
N GLN A 96 1.41 4.51 -41.67
CA GLN A 96 1.79 4.84 -43.04
C GLN A 96 2.47 3.66 -43.74
N ARG A 97 3.36 2.92 -43.05
CA ARG A 97 3.94 1.68 -43.57
C ARG A 97 2.89 0.59 -43.78
N GLN A 98 1.91 0.44 -42.90
CA GLN A 98 0.84 -0.55 -43.04
C GLN A 98 -0.18 -0.18 -44.13
N ILE A 99 -0.44 1.11 -44.36
CA ILE A 99 -1.32 1.62 -45.42
C ILE A 99 -0.63 1.54 -46.78
N LEU A 100 0.64 1.92 -46.87
CA LEU A 100 1.39 1.91 -48.12
C LEU A 100 1.77 0.49 -48.56
N LEU A 101 1.84 -0.45 -47.61
CA LEU A 101 2.18 -1.84 -47.90
C LEU A 101 0.96 -2.79 -47.80
N GLY A 102 -0.21 -2.26 -47.40
CA GLY A 102 -1.42 -3.02 -47.14
C GLY A 102 -1.27 -4.04 -46.00
N PRO A 103 -2.37 -4.58 -45.46
CA PRO A 103 -2.35 -5.68 -44.49
C PRO A 103 -1.57 -6.94 -44.94
N ASN A 104 -1.20 -7.01 -46.23
CA ASN A 104 -0.51 -8.15 -46.83
C ASN A 104 1.03 -8.09 -46.81
N ALA A 105 1.68 -6.95 -46.53
CA ALA A 105 3.15 -6.91 -46.56
C ALA A 105 3.83 -7.35 -45.26
N ALA A 106 3.16 -7.22 -44.13
CA ALA A 106 3.67 -7.78 -42.87
C ALA A 106 3.57 -9.32 -42.86
N VAL A 107 2.60 -9.90 -43.56
CA VAL A 107 2.48 -11.36 -43.74
C VAL A 107 3.36 -11.90 -44.87
N SER A 108 3.68 -11.09 -45.89
CA SER A 108 4.59 -11.54 -46.97
C SER A 108 6.06 -11.65 -46.53
N GLY A 109 6.45 -10.94 -45.46
CA GLY A 109 7.76 -11.11 -44.82
C GLY A 109 7.91 -12.39 -43.97
N SER A 110 6.80 -13.05 -43.61
CA SER A 110 6.80 -14.26 -42.77
C SER A 110 6.22 -15.50 -43.44
N ALA A 111 5.87 -15.45 -44.73
CA ALA A 111 5.24 -16.56 -45.45
C ALA A 111 5.96 -16.97 -46.76
N SER A 112 7.20 -16.53 -46.97
CA SER A 112 8.11 -17.20 -47.93
C SER A 112 8.89 -18.28 -47.20
N GLY A 113 8.17 -19.29 -46.72
CA GLY A 113 8.74 -20.39 -45.97
C GLY A 113 7.63 -21.23 -45.39
N SER A 114 7.49 -22.45 -45.89
CA SER A 114 6.59 -23.51 -45.45
C SER A 114 5.12 -23.44 -45.90
N ASN A 115 4.86 -24.20 -46.96
CA ASN A 115 3.68 -25.05 -47.16
C ASN A 115 2.65 -25.04 -46.01
N ASN A 116 1.48 -24.44 -46.22
CA ASN A 116 0.19 -25.02 -45.78
C ASN A 116 -1.00 -24.28 -46.41
N LEU A 117 -1.56 -24.92 -47.44
CA LEU A 117 -2.98 -25.22 -47.67
C LEU A 117 -4.05 -24.23 -47.10
N LEU A 118 -4.71 -23.56 -48.06
CA LEU A 118 -6.13 -23.07 -48.10
C LEU A 118 -6.40 -21.56 -47.86
N PRO A 119 -6.78 -20.81 -48.92
CA PRO A 119 -7.46 -19.52 -48.85
C PRO A 119 -8.99 -19.70 -48.86
N GLY A 120 -9.71 -19.18 -47.87
CA GLY A 120 -11.18 -19.33 -47.87
C GLY A 120 -11.95 -18.47 -46.88
N MET A 121 -12.86 -17.67 -47.45
CA MET A 121 -14.06 -17.04 -46.87
C MET A 121 -13.88 -15.77 -46.03
N GLY A 122 -14.32 -14.65 -46.63
CA GLY A 122 -14.29 -13.33 -46.05
C GLY A 122 -15.43 -13.02 -45.08
N MET A 123 -15.41 -11.78 -44.59
CA MET A 123 -16.58 -11.07 -44.08
C MET A 123 -16.35 -9.57 -44.33
N VAL A 124 -17.17 -8.98 -45.20
CA VAL A 124 -17.33 -7.52 -45.29
C VAL A 124 -18.10 -7.08 -44.03
N PRO A 125 -17.64 -6.07 -43.28
CA PRO A 125 -18.34 -5.60 -42.10
C PRO A 125 -19.71 -4.99 -42.48
N PRO A 126 -20.78 -5.23 -41.71
CA PRO A 126 -22.12 -4.77 -42.04
C PRO A 126 -22.27 -3.25 -41.84
N PRO A 127 -23.08 -2.56 -42.66
CA PRO A 127 -23.30 -1.13 -42.54
C PRO A 127 -24.11 -0.76 -41.28
N PRO A 128 -23.86 0.42 -40.68
CA PRO A 128 -24.57 0.90 -39.51
C PRO A 128 -26.03 1.19 -39.83
N GLN A 129 -26.95 0.50 -39.16
CA GLN A 129 -28.37 0.81 -39.24
C GLN A 129 -28.65 2.05 -38.39
N MET A 130 -28.97 3.17 -39.04
CA MET A 130 -29.54 4.34 -38.37
C MET A 130 -30.98 4.01 -37.97
N ALA A 131 -31.21 3.76 -36.68
CA ALA A 131 -32.55 3.71 -36.12
C ALA A 131 -33.16 5.12 -36.16
N SER A 132 -34.12 5.33 -37.07
CA SER A 132 -35.07 6.41 -37.00
C SER A 132 -36.28 5.99 -36.18
N ARG A 133 -36.68 6.89 -35.27
CA ARG A 133 -37.90 6.95 -34.45
C ARG A 133 -37.90 6.20 -33.12
#